data_AF-G2TP60-F1
#
_entry.id   AF-G2TP60-F1
#
_cell.length_a   1.000
_cell.length_b   1.000
_cell.length_c   1.000
_cell.angle_alpha   90.00
_cell.angle_beta   90.00
_cell.angle_gamma   90.00
#
_symmetry.space_group_name_H-M   'P 1'
#
loop_
_entity.id
_entity.type
_entity.pdbx_description
1 polymer ?
#
loop_
_entity_poly.entity_id
_entity_poly.type
_entity_poly.pdbx_seq_one_letter_code
_entity_poly.pdbx_strand_id
1 'polypeptide(L)'
;MELVMEKHAGYHVHDRLFKELIQNFFQEFMEAFFPDLSADLDYRRVRFLSQEQFTDFPGGEQKRVDILAETKVKGKDTVILIHVEPQSYYEKPFPERMFRYYMMISLRHRKPVLPIAVFSYEEKTETPDTYTFAFHNIEILRFHYLSIHLMKQNWRNYIRSNNPVAAALLSKMGYTEKERVQVKLEFLRMLARMELDPAKMRLLYGFFDYYLKLNEKEEAEVMENIKMLDPDEAEQVLKLPNSYFDRGYKKGKEEGREEGEERLRRFIVNLLKNQVDVKVIAQASGLSEDEIMKIKRQIEGEKP
;
A
#
# COMPACT_ATOMS: atom_id res chain seq x y z
N MET A 1 7.46 20.12 33.15
CA MET A 1 6.28 19.89 32.28
C MET A 1 6.52 18.53 31.64
N GLU A 2 5.99 17.49 32.26
CA GLU A 2 6.10 16.10 31.80
C GLU A 2 5.54 15.99 30.38
N LEU A 3 6.40 15.70 29.41
CA LEU A 3 5.96 15.25 28.10
C LEU A 3 5.52 13.80 28.24
N VAL A 4 4.22 13.61 28.21
CA VAL A 4 3.57 12.30 28.10
C VAL A 4 4.13 11.59 26.87
N MET A 5 4.96 10.59 27.15
CA MET A 5 5.43 9.56 26.23
C MET A 5 4.27 8.66 25.82
N GLU A 6 3.36 9.15 24.97
CA GLU A 6 2.54 8.26 24.14
C GLU A 6 3.30 8.02 22.84
N LYS A 7 4.21 7.05 22.86
CA LYS A 7 4.76 6.44 21.65
C LYS A 7 3.60 5.90 20.81
N HIS A 8 3.22 6.64 19.78
CA HIS A 8 2.16 6.28 18.84
C HIS A 8 2.61 5.05 18.04
N ALA A 9 2.08 3.86 18.37
CA ALA A 9 2.41 2.60 17.70
C ALA A 9 2.23 2.64 16.17
N GLY A 10 1.37 3.54 15.64
CA GLY A 10 1.16 3.73 14.20
C GLY A 10 2.29 4.47 13.46
N TYR A 11 3.07 5.30 14.16
CA TYR A 11 4.19 6.06 13.56
C TYR A 11 5.27 5.11 13.02
N HIS A 12 5.65 4.11 13.83
CA HIS A 12 6.66 3.11 13.45
C HIS A 12 6.25 2.23 12.27
N VAL A 13 4.95 2.01 12.05
CA VAL A 13 4.46 1.20 10.93
C VAL A 13 4.50 1.99 9.63
N HIS A 14 4.08 3.26 9.66
CA HIS A 14 4.12 4.12 8.49
C HIS A 14 5.54 4.26 7.93
N ASP A 15 6.48 4.63 8.79
CA ASP A 15 7.85 4.89 8.38
C ASP A 15 8.50 3.62 7.83
N ARG A 16 8.20 2.47 8.45
CA ARG A 16 8.65 1.17 7.95
C ARG A 16 8.10 0.86 6.56
N LEU A 17 6.81 1.07 6.30
CA LEU A 17 6.19 0.80 5.01
C LEU A 17 6.77 1.67 3.90
N PHE A 18 6.92 2.97 4.14
CA PHE A 18 7.56 3.90 3.19
C PHE A 18 9.01 3.54 2.93
N LYS A 19 9.75 3.22 3.99
CA LYS A 19 11.14 2.79 3.88
C LYS A 19 11.28 1.52 3.05
N GLU A 20 10.46 0.50 3.34
CA GLU A 20 10.47 -0.76 2.62
C GLU A 20 10.11 -0.55 1.14
N LEU A 21 9.08 0.25 0.84
CA LEU A 21 8.69 0.60 -0.52
C LEU A 21 9.84 1.29 -1.28
N ILE A 22 10.38 2.38 -0.73
CA ILE A 22 11.40 3.18 -1.41
C ILE A 22 12.72 2.39 -1.55
N GLN A 23 13.11 1.58 -0.57
CA GLN A 23 14.34 0.79 -0.68
C GLN A 23 14.25 -0.33 -1.72
N ASN A 24 13.09 -1.02 -1.81
CA ASN A 24 12.90 -2.11 -2.77
C ASN A 24 12.68 -1.62 -4.21
N PHE A 25 12.22 -0.38 -4.38
CA PHE A 25 11.85 0.21 -5.66
C PHE A 25 12.47 1.60 -5.86
N PHE A 26 13.73 1.77 -5.46
CA PHE A 26 14.38 3.09 -5.43
C PHE A 26 14.54 3.71 -6.81
N GLN A 27 14.85 2.89 -7.81
CA GLN A 27 14.93 3.36 -9.20
C GLN A 27 13.57 3.88 -9.66
N GLU A 28 12.53 3.08 -9.46
CA GLU A 28 11.17 3.40 -9.87
C GLU A 28 10.63 4.62 -9.10
N PHE A 29 11.00 4.80 -7.84
CA PHE A 29 10.70 6.02 -7.07
C PHE A 29 11.31 7.26 -7.73
N MET A 30 12.60 7.21 -8.07
CA MET A 30 13.28 8.33 -8.71
C MET A 30 12.72 8.59 -10.12
N GLU A 31 12.41 7.55 -10.89
CA GLU A 31 11.77 7.68 -12.22
C GLU A 31 10.37 8.31 -12.15
N ALA A 32 9.58 7.97 -11.12
CA ALA A 32 8.22 8.47 -11.00
C ALA A 32 8.15 9.96 -10.63
N PHE A 33 9.03 10.44 -9.76
CA PHE A 33 8.91 11.78 -9.16
C PHE A 33 10.06 12.73 -9.48
N PHE A 34 11.20 12.20 -9.94
CA PHE A 34 12.39 12.98 -10.29
C PHE A 34 13.03 12.47 -11.59
N PRO A 35 12.26 12.39 -12.71
CA PRO A 35 12.70 11.71 -13.93
C PRO A 35 14.01 12.27 -14.51
N ASP A 36 14.19 13.59 -14.48
CA ASP A 36 15.42 14.24 -14.98
C ASP A 36 16.65 13.84 -14.16
N LEU A 37 16.51 13.78 -12.83
CA LEU A 37 17.60 13.33 -11.96
C LEU A 37 17.82 11.82 -12.11
N SER A 38 16.75 11.04 -12.26
CA SER A 38 16.84 9.60 -12.47
C SER A 38 17.64 9.23 -13.72
N ALA A 39 17.46 9.99 -14.81
CA ALA A 39 18.20 9.81 -16.04
C ALA A 39 19.73 9.85 -15.84
N ASP A 40 20.20 10.60 -14.84
CA ASP A 40 21.62 10.81 -14.53
C ASP A 40 22.21 9.79 -13.52
N LEU A 41 21.44 8.88 -12.91
CA LEU A 41 21.92 7.99 -11.83
C LEU A 41 22.21 6.54 -12.29
N ASP A 42 23.35 5.97 -11.89
CA ASP A 42 23.70 4.56 -12.19
C ASP A 42 23.12 3.60 -11.14
N TYR A 43 21.91 3.11 -11.38
CA TYR A 43 21.18 2.21 -10.47
C TYR A 43 21.85 0.86 -10.19
N ARG A 44 22.75 0.39 -11.07
CA ARG A 44 23.49 -0.87 -10.88
C ARG A 44 24.46 -0.81 -9.70
N ARG A 45 24.77 0.39 -9.21
CA ARG A 45 25.72 0.64 -8.12
C ARG A 45 25.06 1.16 -6.85
N VAL A 46 23.73 1.13 -6.76
CA VAL A 46 23.02 1.61 -5.57
C VAL A 46 23.37 0.75 -4.36
N ARG A 47 23.77 1.43 -3.29
CA ARG A 47 24.03 0.81 -1.98
C ARG A 47 23.35 1.62 -0.89
N PHE A 48 22.50 0.99 -0.09
CA PHE A 48 21.92 1.64 1.08
C PHE A 48 22.90 1.61 2.26
N LEU A 49 23.15 2.77 2.85
CA LEU A 49 24.03 2.92 4.01
C LEU A 49 23.25 2.70 5.30
N SER A 50 23.87 1.99 6.27
CA SER A 50 23.23 1.64 7.54
C SER A 50 23.00 2.85 8.45
N GLN A 51 21.86 2.85 9.14
CA GLN A 51 21.49 3.85 10.15
C GLN A 51 22.40 3.82 11.40
N GLU A 52 23.06 2.70 11.68
CA GLU A 52 23.97 2.58 12.84
C GLU A 52 25.21 3.46 12.69
N GLN A 53 25.52 3.90 11.47
CA GLN A 53 26.58 4.88 11.26
C GLN A 53 26.24 6.24 11.92
N PHE A 54 24.99 6.48 12.32
CA PHE A 54 24.41 7.76 12.73
C PHE A 54 24.07 7.83 14.24
N THR A 55 24.68 7.00 15.10
CA THR A 55 24.32 6.91 16.53
C THR A 55 24.97 7.95 17.45
N ASP A 56 26.07 8.60 17.03
CA ASP A 56 26.88 9.47 17.89
C ASP A 56 26.50 10.97 17.82
N PHE A 57 25.21 11.30 17.68
CA PHE A 57 24.80 12.69 17.49
C PHE A 57 24.40 13.42 18.78
N PRO A 58 24.90 14.65 19.02
CA PRO A 58 24.45 15.48 20.15
C PRO A 58 23.00 15.92 19.97
N GLY A 59 22.14 15.67 20.96
CA GLY A 59 20.75 16.17 20.96
C GLY A 59 19.67 15.23 21.51
N GLY A 60 20.02 14.02 21.98
CA GLY A 60 19.13 13.16 22.77
C GLY A 60 18.01 12.45 21.98
N GLU A 61 17.54 13.00 20.87
CA GLU A 61 16.67 12.28 19.94
C GLU A 61 17.51 11.41 19.02
N GLN A 62 17.46 10.09 19.21
CA GLN A 62 18.00 9.08 18.29
C GLN A 62 17.23 9.07 16.95
N LYS A 63 17.07 10.21 16.27
CA LYS A 63 16.44 10.27 14.96
C LYS A 63 17.46 9.86 13.91
N ARG A 64 17.31 8.62 13.46
CA ARG A 64 18.11 7.94 12.44
C ARG A 64 17.74 8.50 11.07
N VAL A 65 18.74 8.70 10.20
CA VAL A 65 18.49 9.00 8.77
C VAL A 65 17.69 7.85 8.17
N ASP A 66 16.53 8.11 7.57
CA ASP A 66 15.63 7.01 7.19
C ASP A 66 16.16 6.18 6.02
N ILE A 67 16.50 6.84 4.92
CA ILE A 67 17.02 6.20 3.72
C ILE A 67 18.22 7.00 3.22
N LEU A 68 19.36 6.34 3.09
CA LEU A 68 20.56 6.93 2.49
C LEU A 68 21.10 6.00 1.41
N ALA A 69 20.86 6.35 0.15
CA ALA A 69 21.32 5.60 -1.00
C ALA A 69 22.61 6.23 -1.56
N GLU A 70 23.67 5.44 -1.69
CA GLU A 70 24.89 5.81 -2.39
C GLU A 70 24.84 5.30 -3.83
N THR A 71 25.13 6.16 -4.80
CA THR A 71 25.20 5.80 -6.22
C THR A 71 26.19 6.67 -6.99
N LYS A 72 26.42 6.40 -8.27
CA LYS A 72 27.25 7.22 -9.17
C LYS A 72 26.40 8.03 -10.14
N VAL A 73 26.90 9.20 -10.50
CA VAL A 73 26.37 9.98 -11.63
C VAL A 73 26.90 9.37 -12.93
N LYS A 74 26.01 9.07 -13.89
CA LYS A 74 26.39 8.49 -15.19
C LYS A 74 27.36 9.41 -15.91
N GLY A 75 28.38 8.81 -16.53
CA GLY A 75 29.40 9.54 -17.29
C GLY A 75 30.35 10.41 -16.45
N LYS A 76 30.24 10.39 -15.11
CA LYS A 76 31.15 11.11 -14.20
C LYS A 76 31.71 10.14 -13.17
N ASP A 77 32.87 10.45 -12.60
CA ASP A 77 33.41 9.68 -11.46
C ASP A 77 32.86 10.15 -10.10
N THR A 78 31.81 10.97 -10.12
CA THR A 78 31.18 11.51 -8.92
C THR A 78 30.26 10.47 -8.28
N VAL A 79 30.55 10.15 -7.01
CA VAL A 79 29.64 9.41 -6.13
C VAL A 79 28.75 10.40 -5.39
N ILE A 80 27.44 10.17 -5.41
CA ILE A 80 26.43 11.00 -4.75
C ILE A 80 25.67 10.18 -3.70
N LEU A 81 25.27 10.85 -2.62
CA LEU A 81 24.36 10.31 -1.62
C LEU A 81 22.97 10.92 -1.82
N ILE A 82 21.94 10.09 -1.82
CA ILE A 82 20.55 10.51 -1.90
C ILE A 82 19.91 10.18 -0.55
N HIS A 83 19.57 11.21 0.20
CA HIS A 83 18.88 11.10 1.48
C HIS A 83 17.39 11.28 1.23
N VAL A 84 16.59 10.26 1.56
CA VAL A 84 15.12 10.34 1.48
C VAL A 84 14.54 10.26 2.88
N GLU A 85 13.70 11.23 3.21
CA GLU A 85 13.02 11.37 4.50
C GLU A 85 11.49 11.31 4.30
N PRO A 86 10.86 10.15 4.52
CA PRO A 86 9.41 10.05 4.62
C PRO A 86 8.89 10.78 5.86
N GLN A 87 7.81 11.55 5.72
CA GLN A 87 7.24 12.32 6.82
C GLN A 87 5.71 12.22 6.83
N SER A 88 5.19 11.61 7.90
CA SER A 88 3.78 11.23 8.06
C SER A 88 2.89 12.24 8.79
N TYR A 89 3.48 13.31 9.33
CA TYR A 89 2.76 14.39 9.99
C TYR A 89 3.46 15.72 9.77
N TYR A 90 2.72 16.82 9.88
CA TYR A 90 3.31 18.15 9.79
C TYR A 90 4.20 18.46 11.00
N GLU A 91 5.44 18.90 10.75
CA GLU A 91 6.39 19.34 11.77
C GLU A 91 6.95 20.71 11.38
N LYS A 92 6.67 21.74 12.19
CA LYS A 92 7.11 23.12 11.91
C LYS A 92 8.64 23.25 11.70
N PRO A 93 9.52 22.63 12.52
CA PRO A 93 10.97 22.69 12.30
C PRO A 93 11.50 21.70 11.25
N PHE A 94 10.67 21.12 10.37
CA PHE A 94 11.10 20.13 9.39
C PHE A 94 12.24 20.62 8.45
N PRO A 95 12.20 21.83 7.87
CA PRO A 95 13.29 22.30 7.01
C PRO A 95 14.64 22.41 7.74
N GLU A 96 14.61 22.85 9.00
CA GLU A 96 15.80 22.87 9.86
C GLU A 96 16.33 21.45 10.12
N ARG A 97 15.43 20.50 10.37
CA ARG A 97 15.79 19.08 10.54
C ARG A 97 16.47 18.51 9.29
N MET A 98 15.93 18.78 8.10
CA MET A 98 16.56 18.41 6.82
C MET A 98 17.96 19.03 6.65
N PHE A 99 18.12 20.31 7.01
CA PHE A 99 19.44 20.96 6.98
C PHE A 99 20.44 20.28 7.94
N ARG A 100 20.01 19.95 9.17
CA ARG A 100 20.85 19.23 10.13
C ARG A 100 21.25 17.86 9.59
N TYR A 101 20.34 17.09 9.00
CA TYR A 101 20.66 15.81 8.37
C TYR A 101 21.68 15.97 7.24
N TYR A 102 21.46 16.93 6.34
CA TYR A 102 22.39 17.23 5.26
C TYR A 102 23.81 17.53 5.79
N MET A 103 23.94 18.41 6.79
CA MET A 103 25.25 18.74 7.39
C MET A 103 25.95 17.50 7.94
N MET A 104 25.21 16.66 8.68
CA MET A 104 25.78 15.47 9.31
C MET A 104 26.25 14.44 8.28
N ILE A 105 25.44 14.18 7.24
CA ILE A 105 25.78 13.25 6.15
C ILE A 105 26.98 13.79 5.37
N SER A 106 26.96 15.09 5.03
CA SER A 106 28.02 15.75 4.26
C SER A 106 29.37 15.72 4.99
N LEU A 107 29.38 16.05 6.29
CA LEU A 107 30.60 16.04 7.11
C LEU A 107 31.20 14.62 7.24
N ARG A 108 30.35 13.61 7.43
CA ARG A 108 30.80 12.22 7.60
C ARG A 108 31.33 11.63 6.30
N HIS A 109 30.61 11.79 5.20
CA HIS A 109 30.93 11.08 3.96
C HIS A 109 31.76 11.90 2.98
N ARG A 110 31.78 13.24 3.11
CA ARG A 110 32.48 14.17 2.20
C ARG A 110 32.14 13.93 0.74
N LYS A 111 30.87 13.64 0.47
CA LYS A 111 30.28 13.43 -0.87
C LYS A 111 29.12 14.40 -1.06
N PRO A 112 28.78 14.79 -2.31
CA PRO A 112 27.55 15.50 -2.59
C PRO A 112 26.35 14.74 -2.03
N VAL A 113 25.41 15.46 -1.41
CA VAL A 113 24.18 14.91 -0.83
C VAL A 113 22.99 15.59 -1.47
N LEU A 114 22.05 14.79 -1.99
CA LEU A 114 20.76 15.23 -2.48
C LEU A 114 19.68 14.88 -1.44
N PRO A 115 19.20 15.87 -0.67
CA PRO A 115 18.12 15.69 0.30
C PRO A 115 16.74 15.73 -0.39
N ILE A 116 15.90 14.73 -0.07
CA ILE A 116 14.55 14.56 -0.60
C ILE A 116 13.60 14.30 0.56
N ALA A 117 12.51 15.06 0.66
CA ALA A 117 11.41 14.81 1.59
C ALA A 117 10.20 14.20 0.88
N VAL A 118 9.54 13.23 1.50
CA VAL A 118 8.29 12.64 1.01
C VAL A 118 7.20 12.86 2.05
N PHE A 119 6.34 13.84 1.82
CA PHE A 119 5.24 14.18 2.71
C PHE A 119 3.99 13.38 2.36
N SER A 120 3.49 12.62 3.33
CA SER A 120 2.33 11.72 3.18
C SER A 120 1.13 12.10 4.05
N TYR A 121 1.22 13.21 4.79
CA TYR A 121 0.12 13.73 5.60
C TYR A 121 -0.93 14.45 4.73
N GLU A 122 -2.16 14.55 5.24
CA GLU A 122 -3.33 15.02 4.49
C GLU A 122 -3.53 16.53 4.51
N GLU A 123 -2.92 17.19 5.49
CA GLU A 123 -2.95 18.64 5.60
C GLU A 123 -2.37 19.28 4.35
N LYS A 124 -3.12 20.20 3.74
CA LYS A 124 -2.65 20.99 2.61
C LYS A 124 -1.63 22.07 3.01
N THR A 125 -1.21 22.07 4.27
CA THR A 125 -0.19 22.98 4.81
C THR A 125 1.07 22.88 3.96
N GLU A 126 1.51 24.03 3.49
CA GLU A 126 2.75 24.14 2.75
C GLU A 126 3.93 24.03 3.71
N THR A 127 4.75 23.01 3.50
CA THR A 127 6.04 22.90 4.17
C THR A 127 7.07 23.53 3.25
N PRO A 128 7.78 24.59 3.68
CA PRO A 128 8.79 25.23 2.86
C PRO A 128 9.88 24.23 2.45
N ASP A 129 10.30 24.26 1.20
CA ASP A 129 11.42 23.47 0.66
C ASP A 129 12.79 24.12 0.95
N THR A 130 12.79 25.17 1.76
CA THR A 130 13.99 25.89 2.18
C THR A 130 14.10 26.06 3.69
N TYR A 131 15.34 26.04 4.17
CA TYR A 131 15.70 26.52 5.50
C TYR A 131 16.63 27.72 5.36
N THR A 132 16.22 28.85 5.94
CA THR A 132 17.01 30.08 5.94
C THR A 132 17.42 30.42 7.36
N PHE A 133 18.73 30.66 7.56
CA PHE A 133 19.25 31.27 8.78
C PHE A 133 19.74 32.69 8.44
N ALA A 134 19.15 33.67 9.12
CA ALA A 134 19.48 35.08 8.95
C ALA A 134 19.73 35.74 10.30
N PHE A 135 20.67 36.68 10.35
CA PHE A 135 20.94 37.53 11.50
C PHE A 135 20.79 38.99 11.09
N HIS A 136 19.82 39.69 11.68
CA HIS A 136 19.34 40.99 11.18
C HIS A 136 18.93 40.88 9.70
N ASN A 137 19.45 41.75 8.83
CA ASN A 137 19.14 41.79 7.40
C ASN A 137 20.14 40.99 6.55
N ILE A 138 20.95 40.13 7.18
CA ILE A 138 21.98 39.34 6.50
C ILE A 138 21.53 37.88 6.49
N GLU A 139 21.26 37.36 5.29
CA GLU A 139 21.09 35.92 5.07
C GLU A 139 22.45 35.24 5.15
N ILE A 140 22.64 34.40 6.18
CA ILE A 140 23.88 33.67 6.42
C ILE A 140 23.86 32.32 5.68
N LEU A 141 22.68 31.72 5.56
CA LEU A 141 22.48 30.42 4.94
C LEU A 141 21.11 30.35 4.30
N ARG A 142 21.05 29.80 3.10
CA ARG A 142 19.84 29.29 2.46
C ARG A 142 20.10 27.87 1.97
N PHE A 143 19.44 26.92 2.61
CA PHE A 143 19.51 25.50 2.28
C PHE A 143 18.25 25.09 1.51
N HIS A 144 18.42 24.30 0.45
CA HIS A 144 17.34 23.77 -0.39
C HIS A 144 17.32 22.25 -0.31
N TYR A 145 16.13 21.67 -0.34
CA TYR A 145 15.93 20.23 -0.52
C TYR A 145 14.77 19.98 -1.48
N LEU A 146 14.73 18.81 -2.10
CA LEU A 146 13.60 18.42 -2.96
C LEU A 146 12.47 17.90 -2.09
N SER A 147 11.23 18.11 -2.50
CA SER A 147 10.08 17.59 -1.77
C SER A 147 8.99 17.08 -2.69
N ILE A 148 8.27 16.07 -2.23
CA ILE A 148 7.03 15.59 -2.84
C ILE A 148 5.95 15.63 -1.78
N HIS A 149 4.87 16.35 -2.05
CA HIS A 149 3.64 16.26 -1.28
C HIS A 149 2.67 15.33 -2.00
N LEU A 150 2.50 14.10 -1.50
CA LEU A 150 1.70 13.08 -2.18
C LEU A 150 0.25 13.53 -2.36
N MET A 151 -0.34 14.16 -1.36
CA MET A 151 -1.71 14.68 -1.44
C MET A 151 -1.91 15.82 -2.44
N LYS A 152 -0.81 16.47 -2.89
CA LYS A 152 -0.84 17.46 -3.98
C LYS A 152 -0.69 16.81 -5.36
N GLN A 153 -0.32 15.52 -5.42
CA GLN A 153 -0.23 14.77 -6.67
C GLN A 153 -1.61 14.25 -7.06
N ASN A 154 -2.10 14.62 -8.24
CA ASN A 154 -3.33 14.04 -8.76
C ASN A 154 -3.04 12.59 -9.20
N TRP A 155 -3.70 11.64 -8.53
CA TRP A 155 -3.53 10.20 -8.75
C TRP A 155 -3.73 9.80 -10.22
N ARG A 156 -4.61 10.49 -10.96
CA ARG A 156 -4.88 10.21 -12.39
C ARG A 156 -3.70 10.46 -13.31
N ASN A 157 -2.73 11.27 -12.89
CA ASN A 157 -1.52 11.48 -13.67
C ASN A 157 -0.63 10.22 -13.72
N TYR A 158 -0.86 9.27 -12.81
CA TYR A 158 0.01 8.11 -12.60
C TYR A 158 -0.61 6.78 -13.05
N ILE A 159 -1.92 6.70 -13.20
CA ILE A 159 -2.63 5.43 -13.49
C ILE A 159 -2.26 4.77 -14.82
N ARG A 160 -1.67 5.53 -15.76
CA ARG A 160 -1.19 5.01 -17.05
C ARG A 160 0.28 4.63 -17.03
N SER A 161 0.99 4.91 -15.94
CA SER A 161 2.38 4.51 -15.79
C SER A 161 2.47 3.01 -15.50
N ASN A 162 3.55 2.39 -15.97
CA ASN A 162 3.96 1.05 -15.54
C ASN A 162 5.04 1.19 -14.46
N ASN A 163 4.70 1.93 -13.39
CA ASN A 163 5.62 2.20 -12.29
C ASN A 163 5.03 1.66 -10.97
N PRO A 164 5.72 0.71 -10.31
CA PRO A 164 5.21 0.06 -9.09
C PRO A 164 5.08 1.02 -7.90
N VAL A 165 6.00 1.98 -7.75
CA VAL A 165 5.97 2.96 -6.66
C VAL A 165 4.80 3.91 -6.85
N ALA A 166 4.58 4.38 -8.07
CA ALA A 166 3.42 5.20 -8.40
C ALA A 166 2.12 4.47 -8.07
N ALA A 167 2.01 3.18 -8.44
CA ALA A 167 0.85 2.34 -8.14
C ALA A 167 0.59 2.25 -6.62
N ALA A 168 1.59 1.92 -5.82
CA ALA A 168 1.45 1.83 -4.37
C ALA A 168 1.07 3.18 -3.73
N LEU A 169 1.70 4.27 -4.18
CA LEU A 169 1.48 5.61 -3.63
C LEU A 169 0.17 6.25 -4.06
N LEU A 170 -0.56 5.73 -5.05
CA LEU A 170 -1.91 6.18 -5.39
C LEU A 170 -2.81 6.28 -4.15
N SER A 171 -2.65 5.35 -3.19
CA SER A 171 -3.39 5.31 -1.91
C SER A 171 -3.18 6.55 -1.02
N LYS A 172 -2.09 7.31 -1.23
CA LYS A 172 -1.73 8.53 -0.51
C LYS A 172 -1.70 9.78 -1.39
N MET A 173 -2.11 9.66 -2.65
CA MET A 173 -2.23 10.78 -3.58
C MET A 173 -3.56 11.52 -3.42
N GLY A 174 -3.69 12.70 -4.03
CA GLY A 174 -4.91 13.49 -3.96
C GLY A 174 -6.04 12.91 -4.81
N TYR A 175 -6.96 12.20 -4.17
CA TYR A 175 -8.26 11.75 -4.70
C TYR A 175 -9.41 12.17 -3.77
N THR A 176 -10.65 12.13 -4.26
CA THR A 176 -11.85 12.36 -3.43
C THR A 176 -12.41 11.07 -2.86
N GLU A 177 -13.20 11.14 -1.79
CA GLU A 177 -13.85 9.95 -1.20
C GLU A 177 -14.68 9.14 -2.20
N LYS A 178 -15.30 9.81 -3.20
CA LYS A 178 -16.07 9.14 -4.26
C LYS A 178 -15.19 8.38 -5.26
N GLU A 179 -13.90 8.65 -5.28
CA GLU A 179 -12.95 8.06 -6.23
C GLU A 179 -12.24 6.83 -5.65
N ARG A 180 -12.39 6.53 -4.35
CA ARG A 180 -11.68 5.44 -3.66
C ARG A 180 -11.78 4.09 -4.38
N VAL A 181 -13.00 3.73 -4.81
CA VAL A 181 -13.27 2.52 -5.62
C VAL A 181 -12.47 2.55 -6.92
N GLN A 182 -12.48 3.68 -7.62
CA GLN A 182 -11.74 3.88 -8.87
C GLN A 182 -10.23 3.79 -8.64
N VAL A 183 -9.71 4.33 -7.54
CA VAL A 183 -8.28 4.28 -7.19
C VAL A 183 -7.83 2.84 -6.94
N LYS A 184 -8.62 2.05 -6.19
CA LYS A 184 -8.33 0.61 -5.96
C LYS A 184 -8.38 -0.16 -7.28
N LEU A 185 -9.39 0.09 -8.13
CA LEU A 185 -9.51 -0.54 -9.44
C LEU A 185 -8.28 -0.26 -10.31
N GLU A 186 -7.89 1.00 -10.45
CA GLU A 186 -6.72 1.37 -11.25
C GLU A 186 -5.41 0.81 -10.67
N PHE A 187 -5.28 0.75 -9.35
CA PHE A 187 -4.15 0.07 -8.70
C PHE A 187 -4.06 -1.41 -9.11
N LEU A 188 -5.18 -2.14 -9.08
CA LEU A 188 -5.23 -3.54 -9.50
C LEU A 188 -4.90 -3.70 -10.99
N ARG A 189 -5.44 -2.82 -11.85
CA ARG A 189 -5.12 -2.80 -13.28
C ARG A 189 -3.63 -2.54 -13.52
N MET A 190 -3.02 -1.60 -12.78
CA MET A 190 -1.59 -1.33 -12.87
C MET A 190 -0.77 -2.58 -12.51
N LEU A 191 -1.10 -3.28 -11.42
CA LEU A 191 -0.41 -4.51 -11.03
C LEU A 191 -0.52 -5.61 -12.10
N ALA A 192 -1.71 -5.79 -12.68
CA ALA A 192 -1.95 -6.77 -13.74
C ALA A 192 -1.06 -6.50 -14.97
N ARG A 193 -0.92 -5.23 -15.38
CA ARG A 193 -0.08 -4.85 -16.54
C ARG A 193 1.42 -5.03 -16.34
N MET A 194 1.92 -4.94 -15.10
CA MET A 194 3.37 -4.94 -14.82
C MET A 194 3.98 -6.33 -14.65
N GLU A 195 3.17 -7.39 -14.55
CA GLU A 195 3.63 -8.79 -14.39
C GLU A 195 4.77 -8.96 -13.37
N LEU A 196 4.65 -8.29 -12.22
CA LEU A 196 5.70 -8.25 -11.20
C LEU A 196 5.85 -9.61 -10.52
N ASP A 197 7.03 -9.87 -9.94
CA ASP A 197 7.23 -11.08 -9.16
C ASP A 197 6.30 -11.11 -7.91
N PRO A 198 5.95 -12.31 -7.40
CA PRO A 198 5.02 -12.43 -6.28
C PRO A 198 5.42 -11.71 -4.99
N ALA A 199 6.72 -11.53 -4.72
CA ALA A 199 7.18 -10.85 -3.52
C ALA A 199 6.98 -9.34 -3.65
N LYS A 200 7.37 -8.76 -4.79
CA LYS A 200 7.12 -7.35 -5.11
C LYS A 200 5.64 -7.02 -5.12
N MET A 201 4.81 -7.85 -5.75
CA MET A 201 3.34 -7.66 -5.74
C MET A 201 2.77 -7.63 -4.32
N ARG A 202 3.18 -8.57 -3.45
CA ARG A 202 2.72 -8.60 -2.05
C ARG A 202 3.11 -7.35 -1.28
N LEU A 203 4.32 -6.82 -1.50
CA LEU A 203 4.78 -5.58 -0.88
C LEU A 203 3.91 -4.40 -1.31
N LEU A 204 3.71 -4.22 -2.63
CA LEU A 204 2.90 -3.12 -3.17
C LEU A 204 1.45 -3.19 -2.70
N TYR A 205 0.86 -4.39 -2.72
CA TYR A 205 -0.49 -4.60 -2.23
C TYR A 205 -0.60 -4.32 -0.73
N GLY A 206 0.32 -4.85 0.08
CA GLY A 206 0.35 -4.61 1.52
C GLY A 206 0.49 -3.13 1.88
N PHE A 207 1.32 -2.39 1.13
CA PHE A 207 1.42 -0.94 1.28
C PHE A 207 0.10 -0.25 0.92
N PHE A 208 -0.44 -0.52 -0.27
CA PHE A 208 -1.64 0.17 -0.76
C PHE A 208 -2.85 -0.09 0.16
N ASP A 209 -3.06 -1.34 0.56
CA ASP A 209 -4.20 -1.78 1.38
C ASP A 209 -4.15 -1.22 2.80
N TYR A 210 -2.94 -1.00 3.34
CA TYR A 210 -2.76 -0.36 4.63
C TYR A 210 -3.31 1.09 4.65
N TYR A 211 -3.14 1.83 3.55
CA TYR A 211 -3.55 3.24 3.47
C TYR A 211 -4.94 3.45 2.85
N LEU A 212 -5.33 2.64 1.86
CA LEU A 212 -6.66 2.69 1.24
C LEU A 212 -7.39 1.38 1.50
N LYS A 213 -8.09 1.36 2.64
CA LYS A 213 -8.99 0.29 3.03
C LYS A 213 -10.41 0.63 2.60
N LEU A 214 -10.98 -0.19 1.73
CA LEU A 214 -12.37 -0.09 1.32
C LEU A 214 -13.29 -0.83 2.30
N ASN A 215 -14.55 -0.40 2.38
CA ASN A 215 -15.59 -1.15 3.07
C ASN A 215 -16.19 -2.24 2.16
N GLU A 216 -17.02 -3.14 2.72
CA GLU A 216 -17.59 -4.28 1.97
C GLU A 216 -18.37 -3.86 0.71
N LYS A 217 -19.09 -2.73 0.74
CA LYS A 217 -19.83 -2.22 -0.42
C LYS A 217 -18.89 -1.71 -1.50
N GLU A 218 -17.87 -0.95 -1.10
CA GLU A 218 -16.85 -0.44 -2.02
C GLU A 218 -16.05 -1.60 -2.65
N GLU A 219 -15.70 -2.63 -1.89
CA GLU A 219 -15.04 -3.84 -2.41
C GLU A 219 -15.94 -4.59 -3.41
N ALA A 220 -17.23 -4.73 -3.11
CA ALA A 220 -18.19 -5.30 -4.05
C ALA A 220 -18.33 -4.46 -5.33
N GLU A 221 -18.25 -3.13 -5.23
CA GLU A 221 -18.26 -2.25 -6.39
C GLU A 221 -16.98 -2.40 -7.23
N VAL A 222 -15.81 -2.54 -6.61
CA VAL A 222 -14.56 -2.89 -7.32
C VAL A 222 -14.74 -4.20 -8.08
N MET A 223 -15.35 -5.21 -7.44
CA MET A 223 -15.64 -6.51 -8.07
C MET A 223 -16.54 -6.40 -9.30
N GLU A 224 -17.62 -5.63 -9.21
CA GLU A 224 -18.53 -5.39 -10.33
C GLU A 224 -17.82 -4.68 -11.47
N ASN A 225 -17.02 -3.65 -11.16
CA ASN A 225 -16.25 -2.91 -12.15
C ASN A 225 -15.22 -3.80 -12.86
N ILE A 226 -14.54 -4.72 -12.15
CA ILE A 226 -13.60 -5.69 -12.76
C ILE A 226 -14.34 -6.59 -13.77
N LYS A 227 -15.55 -7.06 -13.44
CA LYS A 227 -16.34 -7.91 -14.34
C LYS A 227 -16.83 -7.19 -15.60
N MET A 228 -16.89 -5.86 -15.57
CA MET A 228 -17.25 -5.02 -16.71
C MET A 228 -16.05 -4.64 -17.59
N LEU A 229 -14.82 -4.99 -17.19
CA LEU A 229 -13.63 -4.82 -18.04
C LEU A 229 -13.68 -5.76 -19.25
N ASP A 230 -12.78 -5.54 -20.19
CA ASP A 230 -12.52 -6.51 -21.26
C ASP A 230 -12.20 -7.89 -20.64
N PRO A 231 -12.71 -9.01 -21.20
CA PRO A 231 -12.52 -10.34 -20.61
C PRO A 231 -11.07 -10.70 -20.31
N ASP A 232 -10.13 -10.32 -21.18
CA ASP A 232 -8.71 -10.64 -21.00
C ASP A 232 -8.11 -9.79 -19.86
N GLU A 233 -8.48 -8.51 -19.79
CA GLU A 233 -8.06 -7.60 -18.70
C GLU A 233 -8.64 -8.05 -17.35
N ALA A 234 -9.93 -8.41 -17.32
CA ALA A 234 -10.60 -8.93 -16.13
C ALA A 234 -9.92 -10.20 -15.63
N GLU A 235 -9.59 -11.14 -16.51
CA GLU A 235 -8.91 -12.38 -16.16
C GLU A 235 -7.53 -12.12 -15.54
N GLN A 236 -6.74 -11.20 -16.10
CA GLN A 236 -5.44 -10.83 -15.56
C GLN A 236 -5.54 -10.24 -14.15
N VAL A 237 -6.50 -9.34 -13.93
CA VAL A 237 -6.73 -8.73 -12.60
C VAL A 237 -7.20 -9.78 -11.59
N LEU A 238 -8.07 -10.70 -11.99
CA LEU A 238 -8.58 -11.78 -11.13
C LEU A 238 -7.52 -12.83 -10.77
N LYS A 239 -6.50 -13.02 -11.60
CA LYS A 239 -5.36 -13.92 -11.34
C LYS A 239 -4.34 -13.34 -10.36
N LEU A 240 -4.40 -12.05 -10.05
CA LEU A 240 -3.50 -11.45 -9.07
C LEU A 240 -3.62 -12.20 -7.74
N PRO A 241 -2.51 -12.46 -7.03
CA PRO A 241 -2.50 -13.12 -5.73
C PRO A 241 -3.05 -12.18 -4.66
N ASN A 242 -4.35 -11.91 -4.74
CA ASN A 242 -5.09 -11.06 -3.84
C ASN A 242 -5.56 -11.94 -2.69
N SER A 243 -4.77 -12.00 -1.61
CA SER A 243 -5.08 -12.83 -0.44
C SER A 243 -6.47 -12.58 0.18
N TYR A 244 -7.06 -11.40 -0.09
CA TYR A 244 -8.42 -11.03 0.29
C TYR A 244 -9.49 -11.50 -0.71
N PHE A 245 -9.21 -11.48 -2.01
CA PHE A 245 -10.06 -12.13 -3.02
C PHE A 245 -10.17 -13.62 -2.74
N ASP A 246 -9.04 -14.27 -2.49
CA ASP A 246 -9.01 -15.70 -2.20
C ASP A 246 -9.79 -16.04 -0.92
N ARG A 247 -9.76 -15.18 0.11
CA ARG A 247 -10.52 -15.41 1.36
C ARG A 247 -12.00 -15.03 1.22
N GLY A 248 -12.31 -13.87 0.64
CA GLY A 248 -13.68 -13.37 0.49
C GLY A 248 -14.49 -14.16 -0.55
N TYR A 249 -13.88 -14.53 -1.68
CA TYR A 249 -14.50 -15.39 -2.68
C TYR A 249 -14.68 -16.83 -2.15
N LYS A 250 -13.69 -17.40 -1.46
CA LYS A 250 -13.86 -18.73 -0.83
C LYS A 250 -14.94 -18.70 0.23
N LYS A 251 -14.95 -17.70 1.12
CA LYS A 251 -15.95 -17.56 2.17
C LYS A 251 -17.35 -17.34 1.59
N GLY A 252 -17.52 -16.45 0.59
CA GLY A 252 -18.82 -16.26 -0.07
C GLY A 252 -19.29 -17.47 -0.89
N LYS A 253 -18.37 -18.26 -1.45
CA LYS A 253 -18.68 -19.54 -2.12
C LYS A 253 -19.06 -20.64 -1.13
N GLU A 254 -18.40 -20.71 0.03
CA GLU A 254 -18.76 -21.61 1.12
C GLU A 254 -20.09 -21.23 1.75
N GLU A 255 -20.31 -19.95 2.11
CA GLU A 255 -21.58 -19.46 2.65
C GLU A 255 -22.74 -19.65 1.67
N GLY A 256 -22.54 -19.38 0.37
CA GLY A 256 -23.56 -19.64 -0.66
C GLY A 256 -23.88 -21.12 -0.85
N ARG A 257 -22.90 -22.01 -0.62
CA ARG A 257 -23.09 -23.45 -0.62
C ARG A 257 -23.84 -23.92 0.63
N GLU A 258 -23.45 -23.45 1.81
CA GLU A 258 -24.13 -23.75 3.07
C GLU A 258 -25.59 -23.28 3.05
N GLU A 259 -25.86 -22.06 2.59
CA GLU A 259 -27.24 -21.57 2.41
C GLU A 259 -28.04 -22.43 1.42
N GLY A 260 -27.40 -22.86 0.32
CA GLY A 260 -28.02 -23.74 -0.67
C GLY A 260 -28.37 -25.11 -0.09
N GLU A 261 -27.45 -25.71 0.67
CA GLU A 261 -27.64 -26.98 1.36
C GLU A 261 -28.71 -26.87 2.46
N GLU A 262 -28.76 -25.78 3.21
CA GLU A 262 -29.82 -25.52 4.20
C GLU A 262 -31.20 -25.32 3.56
N ARG A 263 -31.29 -24.61 2.43
CA ARG A 263 -32.55 -24.45 1.69
C ARG A 263 -33.03 -25.79 1.13
N LEU A 264 -32.12 -26.58 0.56
CA LEU A 264 -32.43 -27.92 0.05
C LEU A 264 -32.89 -28.84 1.18
N ARG A 265 -32.21 -28.80 2.34
CA ARG A 265 -32.59 -29.57 3.52
C ARG A 265 -33.96 -29.17 4.05
N ARG A 266 -34.27 -27.87 4.15
CA ARG A 266 -35.61 -27.39 4.55
C ARG A 266 -36.70 -27.83 3.58
N PHE A 267 -36.42 -27.80 2.28
CA PHE A 267 -37.33 -28.31 1.25
C PHE A 267 -37.62 -29.81 1.44
N ILE A 268 -36.59 -30.63 1.63
CA ILE A 268 -36.72 -32.08 1.89
C ILE A 268 -37.51 -32.34 3.18
N VAL A 269 -37.20 -31.63 4.27
CA VAL A 269 -37.92 -31.74 5.55
C VAL A 269 -39.40 -31.46 5.37
N ASN A 270 -39.78 -30.43 4.59
CA ASN A 270 -41.18 -30.11 4.32
C ASN A 270 -41.88 -31.20 3.50
N LEU A 271 -41.22 -31.77 2.48
CA LEU A 271 -41.78 -32.89 1.71
C LEU A 271 -41.98 -34.14 2.57
N LEU A 272 -41.02 -34.45 3.45
CA LEU A 272 -41.13 -35.56 4.39
C LEU A 272 -42.27 -35.37 5.41
N LYS A 273 -42.45 -34.15 5.94
CA LYS A 273 -43.57 -33.82 6.84
C LYS A 273 -44.93 -33.95 6.14
N ASN A 274 -44.99 -33.66 4.85
CA ASN A 274 -46.17 -33.86 4.00
C ASN A 274 -46.32 -35.31 3.47
N GLN A 275 -45.53 -36.26 3.99
CA GLN A 275 -45.59 -37.68 3.67
C GLN A 275 -45.36 -38.01 2.17
N VAL A 276 -44.59 -37.18 1.46
CA VAL A 276 -44.17 -37.47 0.09
C VAL A 276 -43.22 -38.66 0.07
N ASP A 277 -43.39 -39.55 -0.90
CA ASP A 277 -42.58 -40.77 -1.04
C ASP A 277 -41.09 -40.45 -1.22
N VAL A 278 -40.24 -41.19 -0.51
CA VAL A 278 -38.78 -40.99 -0.48
C VAL A 278 -38.16 -41.09 -1.88
N LYS A 279 -38.69 -41.95 -2.75
CA LYS A 279 -38.21 -42.10 -4.14
C LYS A 279 -38.48 -40.86 -4.98
N VAL A 280 -39.63 -40.22 -4.74
CA VAL A 280 -40.01 -38.98 -5.43
C VAL A 280 -39.14 -37.82 -4.94
N ILE A 281 -38.85 -37.77 -3.64
CA ILE A 281 -37.94 -36.77 -3.06
C ILE A 281 -36.51 -36.99 -3.60
N ALA A 282 -36.05 -38.22 -3.72
CA ALA A 282 -34.73 -38.55 -4.28
C ALA A 282 -34.59 -38.06 -5.72
N GLN A 283 -35.60 -38.31 -6.56
CA GLN A 283 -35.61 -37.81 -7.94
C GLN A 283 -35.64 -36.29 -8.04
N ALA A 284 -36.40 -35.61 -7.18
CA ALA A 284 -36.56 -34.16 -7.22
C ALA A 284 -35.38 -33.38 -6.60
N SER A 285 -34.72 -33.95 -5.58
CA SER A 285 -33.60 -33.32 -4.87
C SER A 285 -32.22 -33.71 -5.39
N GLY A 286 -32.12 -34.81 -6.14
CA GLY A 286 -30.86 -35.37 -6.61
C GLY A 286 -30.05 -36.10 -5.53
N LEU A 287 -30.59 -36.27 -4.32
CA LEU A 287 -29.98 -37.04 -3.24
C LEU A 287 -30.38 -38.51 -3.29
N SER A 288 -29.53 -39.39 -2.73
CA SER A 288 -29.85 -40.80 -2.57
C SER A 288 -30.94 -41.04 -1.51
N GLU A 289 -31.68 -42.14 -1.64
CA GLU A 289 -32.70 -42.53 -0.67
C GLU A 289 -32.12 -42.69 0.76
N ASP A 290 -30.87 -43.16 0.88
CA ASP A 290 -30.17 -43.29 2.16
C ASP A 290 -29.88 -41.93 2.83
N GLU A 291 -29.55 -40.90 2.05
CA GLU A 291 -29.33 -39.55 2.55
C GLU A 291 -30.62 -38.92 3.05
N ILE A 292 -31.72 -39.11 2.32
CA ILE A 292 -33.06 -38.64 2.72
C ILE A 292 -33.54 -39.37 3.98
N MET A 293 -33.26 -40.68 4.10
CA MET A 293 -33.60 -41.47 5.29
C MET A 293 -32.80 -41.04 6.53
N LYS A 294 -31.54 -40.58 6.38
CA LYS A 294 -30.78 -39.97 7.48
C LYS A 294 -31.42 -38.67 7.95
N ILE A 295 -31.84 -37.80 7.02
CA ILE A 295 -32.55 -36.55 7.36
C ILE A 295 -33.87 -36.87 8.07
N LYS A 296 -34.63 -37.87 7.59
CA LYS A 296 -35.87 -38.34 8.20
C LYS A 296 -35.68 -38.80 9.65
N ARG A 297 -34.65 -39.61 9.92
CA ARG A 297 -34.31 -40.09 11.27
C ARG A 297 -33.92 -38.96 12.23
N GLN A 298 -33.25 -37.91 11.72
CA GLN A 298 -32.91 -36.72 12.53
C GLN A 298 -34.16 -35.93 12.93
N ILE A 299 -35.14 -35.78 12.03
CA ILE A 299 -36.43 -35.14 12.34
C ILE A 299 -37.23 -35.97 13.37
N GLU A 300 -37.19 -37.30 13.25
CA GLU A 300 -37.93 -38.21 14.14
C GLU A 300 -37.28 -38.32 15.54
N GLY A 301 -35.96 -38.11 15.64
CA GLY A 301 -35.21 -38.09 16.90
C GLY A 301 -35.21 -36.76 17.66
N GLU A 302 -35.62 -35.65 17.03
CA GLU A 302 -35.78 -34.32 17.63
C GLU A 302 -37.19 -34.05 18.20
N LYS A 303 -38.04 -35.08 18.32
CA LYS A 303 -39.32 -34.92 19.03
C LYS A 303 -39.05 -34.72 20.54
N PRO A 304 -39.60 -33.66 21.18
CA PRO A 304 -39.55 -33.54 22.64
C PRO A 304 -40.27 -34.69 23.34
#